data_AF-A0A7Z9XTU0-F1
#
_entry.id   AF-A0A7Z9XTU0-F1
#
_cell.length_a   1.000
_cell.length_b   1.000
_cell.length_c   1.000
_cell.angle_alpha   90.00
_cell.angle_beta   90.00
_cell.angle_gamma   90.00
#
_symmetry.space_group_name_H-M   'P 1'
#
loop_
_entity.id
_entity.type
_entity.pdbx_description
1 polymer ?
#
loop_
_entity_poly.entity_id
_entity_poly.type
_entity_poly.pdbx_seq_one_letter_code
_entity_poly.pdbx_strand_id
1 'polypeptide(L)'
;MHLHRRDSDGRGCGAGTGKRQQFTAAKGLGAFRLVSNLPAPNLKNPIHLLAFGFGSGCAPVAPGTFGTLMAVLLYLPLSRLPLMSYLLVLAVVILSGIWLCGRAAADLKEHDHPGIVWDEFAGFFVTMIAAPSGWAWIVAGFLLFRLFDIWKPWPIRVLDRRVSGGFGIMVDDLLAGV
;
A
#
# COMPACT_ATOMS: atom_id res chain seq x y z
N MET A 1 -2.33 -13.95 -40.97
CA MET A 1 -3.00 -12.70 -40.52
C MET A 1 -2.65 -12.51 -39.04
N HIS A 2 -1.46 -11.98 -38.76
CA HIS A 2 -0.95 -11.73 -37.42
C HIS A 2 -1.36 -10.32 -36.99
N LEU A 3 -2.23 -10.21 -35.98
CA LEU A 3 -2.51 -8.94 -35.32
C LEU A 3 -1.45 -8.69 -34.25
N HIS A 4 -0.43 -7.93 -34.63
CA HIS A 4 0.44 -7.22 -33.70
C HIS A 4 -0.42 -6.22 -32.89
N ARG A 5 -0.74 -6.53 -31.63
CA ARG A 5 -1.19 -5.50 -30.70
C ARG A 5 0.03 -4.69 -30.28
N ARG A 6 -0.04 -3.39 -30.53
CA ARG A 6 0.93 -2.39 -30.12
C ARG A 6 1.01 -2.38 -28.59
N ASP A 7 2.23 -2.52 -28.08
CA ASP A 7 2.60 -2.06 -26.75
C ASP A 7 2.34 -0.54 -26.67
N SER A 8 1.42 -0.16 -25.81
CA SER A 8 1.16 1.24 -25.49
C SER A 8 1.95 1.62 -24.24
N ASP A 9 2.96 2.47 -24.46
CA ASP A 9 3.78 3.17 -23.47
C ASP A 9 3.01 3.57 -22.19
N GLY A 10 3.18 2.75 -21.16
CA GLY A 10 2.92 3.08 -19.78
C GLY A 10 4.13 3.80 -19.21
N ARG A 11 4.10 5.14 -19.21
CA ARG A 11 4.95 5.93 -18.31
C ARG A 11 4.53 5.59 -16.88
N GLY A 12 5.14 4.53 -16.32
CA GLY A 12 5.06 4.18 -14.90
C GLY A 12 5.76 5.23 -14.05
N CYS A 13 5.89 4.98 -12.74
CA CYS A 13 6.50 5.87 -11.74
C CYS A 13 7.99 6.27 -11.96
N GLY A 14 8.49 6.26 -13.20
CA GLY A 14 9.76 6.85 -13.61
C GLY A 14 9.57 7.87 -14.73
N ALA A 15 9.23 9.11 -14.39
CA ALA A 15 9.44 10.24 -15.29
C ALA A 15 10.85 10.80 -15.05
N GLY A 16 11.84 10.12 -15.62
CA GLY A 16 13.23 10.51 -15.62
C GLY A 16 13.93 9.91 -16.84
N THR A 17 13.72 10.51 -18.01
CA THR A 17 14.50 10.25 -19.22
C THR A 17 15.98 10.54 -18.96
N GLY A 18 16.85 9.56 -19.14
CA GLY A 18 18.27 9.81 -19.38
C GLY A 18 19.24 8.90 -18.65
N LYS A 19 19.82 7.96 -19.42
CA LYS A 19 21.09 7.26 -19.18
C LYS A 19 21.19 6.39 -17.92
N ARG A 20 21.39 5.08 -18.17
CA ARG A 20 22.26 4.19 -17.39
C ARG A 20 23.38 4.98 -16.70
N GLN A 21 23.23 5.24 -15.41
CA GLN A 21 24.30 5.75 -14.58
C GLN A 21 24.62 4.68 -13.54
N GLN A 22 25.59 3.85 -13.91
CA GLN A 22 26.43 3.16 -12.94
C GLN A 22 27.13 4.25 -12.11
N PHE A 23 26.57 4.61 -10.95
CA PHE A 23 27.31 5.32 -9.93
C PHE A 23 27.50 4.40 -8.73
N THR A 24 28.74 3.96 -8.60
CA THR A 24 29.30 3.25 -7.45
C THR A 24 29.36 4.24 -6.29
N ALA A 25 28.54 4.07 -5.25
CA ALA A 25 28.75 4.70 -3.96
C ALA A 25 28.25 3.78 -2.84
N ALA A 26 29.15 3.53 -1.91
CA ALA A 26 29.13 2.44 -0.95
C ALA A 26 28.25 2.73 0.28
N LYS A 27 27.79 1.63 0.89
CA LYS A 27 27.43 1.45 2.32
C LYS A 27 26.33 2.40 2.86
N GLY A 28 25.08 1.97 2.67
CA GLY A 28 23.89 2.56 3.31
C GLY A 28 22.58 2.31 2.54
N LEU A 29 22.69 2.01 1.23
CA LEU A 29 21.61 2.01 0.25
C LEU A 29 20.81 0.70 0.05
N GLY A 30 20.92 -0.28 0.97
CA GLY A 30 20.34 -1.62 0.75
C GLY A 30 18.85 -1.61 0.39
N ALA A 31 18.03 -0.89 1.16
CA ALA A 31 16.58 -0.80 0.93
C ALA A 31 16.21 0.02 -0.32
N PHE A 32 16.88 1.16 -0.53
CA PHE A 32 16.65 2.02 -1.71
C PHE A 32 16.94 1.28 -3.02
N ARG A 33 17.99 0.44 -3.03
CA ARG A 33 18.39 -0.33 -4.22
C ARG A 33 17.42 -1.47 -4.54
N LEU A 34 16.78 -2.08 -3.53
CA LEU A 34 15.80 -3.15 -3.75
C LEU A 34 14.52 -2.62 -4.40
N VAL A 35 13.94 -1.53 -3.87
CA VAL A 35 12.70 -0.93 -4.41
C VAL A 35 12.90 -0.42 -5.85
N SER A 36 14.07 0.13 -6.16
CA SER A 36 14.38 0.64 -7.51
C SER A 36 14.46 -0.44 -8.62
N ASN A 37 14.57 -1.72 -8.26
CA ASN A 37 14.61 -2.84 -9.22
C ASN A 37 13.27 -3.57 -9.37
N LEU A 38 12.23 -3.13 -8.65
CA LEU A 38 10.92 -3.75 -8.72
C LEU A 38 10.15 -3.32 -9.97
N PRO A 39 9.23 -4.17 -10.47
CA PRO A 39 8.36 -3.83 -11.59
C PRO A 39 7.53 -2.58 -11.26
N ALA A 40 7.59 -1.57 -12.13
CA ALA A 40 6.86 -0.32 -11.92
C ALA A 40 5.36 -0.49 -12.22
N PRO A 41 4.45 0.11 -11.42
CA PRO A 41 3.03 0.09 -11.71
C PRO A 41 2.66 0.97 -12.90
N ASN A 42 1.59 0.60 -13.60
CA ASN A 42 0.96 1.46 -14.60
C ASN A 42 -0.14 2.31 -13.96
N LEU A 43 0.17 3.53 -13.51
CA LEU A 43 -0.79 4.41 -12.83
C LEU A 43 -1.96 4.90 -13.71
N LYS A 44 -1.94 4.65 -15.03
CA LYS A 44 -3.11 4.87 -15.89
C LYS A 44 -4.17 3.79 -15.70
N ASN A 45 -3.77 2.62 -15.19
CA ASN A 45 -4.71 1.57 -14.79
C ASN A 45 -5.31 1.95 -13.42
N PRO A 46 -6.64 2.11 -13.30
CA PRO A 46 -7.27 2.49 -12.04
C PRO A 46 -6.96 1.50 -10.91
N ILE A 47 -6.74 0.23 -11.22
CA ILE A 47 -6.39 -0.81 -10.24
C ILE A 47 -5.04 -0.49 -9.60
N HIS A 48 -4.03 -0.19 -10.42
CA HIS A 48 -2.69 0.13 -9.92
C HIS A 48 -2.69 1.49 -9.22
N LEU A 49 -3.45 2.46 -9.74
CA LEU A 49 -3.57 3.77 -9.10
C LEU A 49 -4.11 3.64 -7.67
N LEU A 50 -5.17 2.86 -7.47
CA LEU A 50 -5.75 2.63 -6.16
C LEU A 50 -4.83 1.76 -5.29
N ALA A 51 -4.34 0.63 -5.80
CA ALA A 51 -3.46 -0.27 -5.04
C ALA A 51 -2.19 0.43 -4.53
N PHE A 52 -1.67 1.42 -5.27
CA PHE A 52 -0.51 2.24 -4.89
C PHE A 52 -0.89 3.53 -4.15
N GLY A 53 -2.10 3.61 -3.60
CA GLY A 53 -2.55 4.73 -2.76
C GLY A 53 -2.46 6.08 -3.50
N PHE A 54 -2.95 6.14 -4.74
CA PHE A 54 -2.87 7.32 -5.62
C PHE A 54 -1.43 7.76 -5.93
N GLY A 55 -0.50 6.80 -5.93
CA GLY A 55 0.93 7.04 -6.21
C GLY A 55 1.78 7.27 -4.96
N SER A 56 1.19 7.33 -3.75
CA SER A 56 1.94 7.41 -2.49
C SER A 56 2.85 6.20 -2.27
N GLY A 57 2.41 5.01 -2.67
CA GLY A 57 3.19 3.78 -2.65
C GLY A 57 4.36 3.75 -3.65
N CYS A 58 4.48 4.73 -4.56
CA CYS A 58 5.67 4.89 -5.39
C CYS A 58 6.83 5.61 -4.69
N ALA A 59 6.68 6.02 -3.43
CA ALA A 59 7.74 6.73 -2.74
C ALA A 59 9.00 5.85 -2.64
N PRO A 60 10.19 6.41 -2.92
CA PRO A 60 11.42 5.63 -3.03
C PRO A 60 11.95 5.16 -1.67
N VAL A 61 11.45 5.73 -0.58
CA VAL A 61 11.85 5.42 0.80
C VAL A 61 10.59 5.23 1.62
N ALA A 62 10.49 4.10 2.32
CA ALA A 62 9.36 3.76 3.18
C ALA A 62 7.99 4.02 2.50
N PRO A 63 7.70 3.38 1.35
CA PRO A 63 6.44 3.55 0.62
C PRO A 63 5.21 3.44 1.52
N GLY A 64 5.26 2.55 2.51
CA GLY A 64 4.21 2.44 3.50
C GLY A 64 3.99 3.66 4.41
N THR A 65 5.05 4.39 4.75
CA THR A 65 4.86 5.65 5.48
C THR A 65 4.08 6.67 4.65
N PHE A 66 4.38 6.77 3.36
CA PHE A 66 3.65 7.67 2.46
C PHE A 66 2.23 7.17 2.16
N GLY A 67 2.04 5.85 2.05
CA GLY A 67 0.73 5.20 1.94
C GLY A 67 -0.15 5.54 3.14
N THR A 68 0.33 5.25 4.35
CA THR A 68 -0.39 5.56 5.59
C THR A 68 -0.62 7.07 5.77
N LEU A 69 0.30 7.95 5.35
CA LEU A 69 0.06 9.41 5.35
C LEU A 69 -1.09 9.82 4.41
N MET A 70 -1.18 9.19 3.23
CA MET A 70 -2.33 9.39 2.34
C MET A 70 -3.62 8.84 2.98
N ALA A 71 -3.54 7.71 3.69
CA ALA A 71 -4.68 7.21 4.48
C ALA A 71 -5.13 8.23 5.53
N VAL A 72 -4.20 8.87 6.28
CA VAL A 72 -4.53 9.95 7.21
C VAL A 72 -5.28 11.09 6.52
N LEU A 73 -4.82 11.52 5.34
CA LEU A 73 -5.49 12.57 4.57
C LEU A 73 -6.93 12.20 4.21
N LEU A 74 -7.17 10.96 3.80
CA LEU A 74 -8.51 10.46 3.50
C LEU A 74 -9.35 10.22 4.77
N TYR A 75 -8.72 9.86 5.89
CA TYR A 75 -9.42 9.69 7.15
C TYR A 75 -10.08 10.98 7.64
N LEU A 76 -9.47 12.15 7.41
CA LEU A 76 -10.01 13.44 7.89
C LEU A 76 -11.47 13.71 7.48
N PRO A 77 -11.89 13.55 6.21
CA PRO A 77 -13.31 13.63 5.85
C PRO A 77 -14.12 12.43 6.36
N LEU A 78 -13.56 11.22 6.35
CA LEU A 78 -14.25 10.01 6.83
C LEU A 78 -14.62 10.09 8.32
N SER A 79 -13.75 10.68 9.15
CA SER A 79 -13.94 10.80 10.61
C SER A 79 -15.13 11.70 11.00
N ARG A 80 -15.72 12.42 10.03
CA ARG A 80 -16.91 13.25 10.21
C ARG A 80 -18.21 12.50 9.92
N LEU A 81 -18.12 11.28 9.38
CA LEU A 81 -19.27 10.45 9.08
C LEU A 81 -19.86 9.85 10.37
N PRO A 82 -21.19 9.60 10.42
CA PRO A 82 -21.75 8.71 11.43
C PRO A 82 -21.08 7.35 11.38
N LEU A 83 -20.96 6.69 12.55
CA LEU A 83 -20.26 5.41 12.67
C LEU A 83 -20.72 4.37 11.63
N MET A 84 -22.02 4.26 11.38
CA MET A 84 -22.54 3.30 10.38
C MET A 84 -22.06 3.60 8.97
N SER A 85 -22.02 4.88 8.57
CA SER A 85 -21.51 5.30 7.26
C SER A 85 -20.00 5.09 7.17
N TYR A 86 -19.27 5.36 8.24
CA TYR A 86 -17.83 5.06 8.33
C TYR A 86 -17.55 3.58 8.12
N LEU A 87 -18.27 2.71 8.85
CA LEU A 87 -18.11 1.25 8.74
C LEU A 87 -18.50 0.73 7.36
N LEU A 88 -19.50 1.32 6.70
CA LEU A 88 -19.86 0.97 5.33
C LEU A 88 -18.73 1.30 4.35
N VAL A 89 -18.14 2.49 4.47
CA VAL A 89 -17.00 2.89 3.64
C VAL A 89 -15.80 1.98 3.91
N LEU A 90 -15.51 1.68 5.18
CA LEU A 90 -14.44 0.77 5.56
C LEU A 90 -14.64 -0.63 4.99
N ALA A 91 -15.87 -1.16 5.04
CA ALA A 91 -16.19 -2.45 4.42
C ALA A 91 -15.91 -2.44 2.92
N VAL A 92 -16.25 -1.36 2.20
CA VAL A 92 -15.92 -1.20 0.78
C VAL A 92 -14.41 -1.14 0.56
N VAL A 93 -13.66 -0.41 1.39
CA VAL A 93 -12.19 -0.33 1.32
C VAL A 93 -11.57 -1.71 1.51
N ILE A 94 -12.05 -2.50 2.47
CA ILE A 94 -11.56 -3.85 2.74
C ILE A 94 -11.86 -4.81 1.57
N LEU A 95 -13.12 -4.87 1.14
CA LEU A 95 -13.54 -5.78 0.08
C LEU A 95 -12.88 -5.45 -1.26
N SER A 96 -12.77 -4.16 -1.59
CA SER A 96 -12.04 -3.73 -2.79
C SER A 96 -10.55 -4.01 -2.66
N GLY A 97 -9.96 -3.87 -1.48
CA GLY A 97 -8.55 -4.12 -1.21
C GLY A 97 -8.13 -5.56 -1.52
N ILE A 98 -8.94 -6.56 -1.15
CA ILE A 98 -8.64 -7.97 -1.45
C ILE A 98 -8.42 -8.18 -2.96
N TRP A 99 -9.26 -7.55 -3.78
CA TRP A 99 -9.13 -7.63 -5.23
C TRP A 99 -8.01 -6.73 -5.76
N LEU A 100 -7.90 -5.48 -5.30
CA LEU A 100 -6.91 -4.50 -5.77
C LEU A 100 -5.48 -4.99 -5.48
N CYS A 101 -5.17 -5.36 -4.24
CA CYS A 101 -3.86 -5.85 -3.83
C CYS A 101 -3.51 -7.15 -4.55
N GLY A 102 -4.47 -8.09 -4.63
CA GLY A 102 -4.26 -9.36 -5.32
C GLY A 102 -4.01 -9.20 -6.82
N ARG A 103 -4.79 -8.32 -7.48
CA ARG A 103 -4.63 -8.04 -8.91
C ARG A 103 -3.33 -7.31 -9.21
N ALA A 104 -2.96 -6.32 -8.39
CA ALA A 104 -1.71 -5.58 -8.54
C ALA A 104 -0.49 -6.49 -8.31
N ALA A 105 -0.49 -7.33 -7.27
CA ALA A 105 0.57 -8.31 -7.03
C ALA A 105 0.71 -9.29 -8.22
N ALA A 106 -0.40 -9.76 -8.77
CA ALA A 106 -0.40 -10.63 -9.95
C ALA A 106 0.11 -9.90 -11.22
N ASP A 107 -0.29 -8.66 -11.45
CA ASP A 107 0.16 -7.85 -12.60
C ASP A 107 1.66 -7.55 -12.54
N LEU A 108 2.18 -7.31 -11.33
CA LEU A 108 3.60 -7.04 -11.10
C LEU A 108 4.44 -8.32 -11.00
N LYS A 109 3.80 -9.50 -10.93
CA LYS A 109 4.44 -10.81 -10.75
C LYS A 109 5.35 -10.86 -9.51
N GLU A 110 5.04 -10.05 -8.52
CA GLU A 110 5.76 -9.93 -7.26
C GLU A 110 4.74 -10.08 -6.13
N HIS A 111 4.92 -11.11 -5.31
CA HIS A 111 3.91 -11.49 -4.31
C HIS A 111 3.92 -10.59 -3.06
N ASP A 112 4.87 -9.67 -2.94
CA ASP A 112 5.04 -8.77 -1.80
C ASP A 112 5.65 -7.43 -2.26
N HIS A 113 4.96 -6.75 -3.18
CA HIS A 113 5.44 -5.48 -3.70
C HIS A 113 5.21 -4.37 -2.64
N PRO A 114 6.26 -3.78 -2.03
CA PRO A 114 6.15 -2.84 -0.91
C PRO A 114 5.45 -1.51 -1.25
N GLY A 115 5.22 -1.26 -2.54
CA GLY A 115 4.44 -0.10 -3.02
C GLY A 115 2.92 -0.33 -3.11
N ILE A 116 2.45 -1.57 -2.93
CA ILE A 116 1.02 -1.82 -2.71
C ILE A 116 0.75 -1.41 -1.26
N VAL A 117 -0.10 -0.40 -1.07
CA VAL A 117 -0.32 0.25 0.24
C VAL A 117 -1.80 0.40 0.58
N TRP A 118 -2.70 -0.25 -0.17
CA TRP A 118 -4.14 -0.12 0.06
C TRP A 118 -4.62 -0.90 1.30
N ASP A 119 -3.94 -1.99 1.61
CA ASP A 119 -3.96 -2.69 2.90
C ASP A 119 -3.66 -1.76 4.08
N GLU A 120 -2.68 -0.87 3.94
CA GLU A 120 -2.35 0.08 5.02
C GLU A 120 -3.46 1.10 5.26
N PHE A 121 -4.19 1.47 4.21
CA PHE A 121 -5.34 2.38 4.34
C PHE A 121 -6.42 1.69 5.17
N ALA A 122 -6.68 0.41 4.86
CA ALA A 122 -7.67 -0.38 5.56
C ALA A 122 -7.28 -0.59 7.03
N GLY A 123 -6.03 -0.99 7.31
CA GLY A 123 -5.52 -1.19 8.67
C GLY A 123 -5.53 0.09 9.51
N PHE A 124 -5.11 1.23 8.93
CA PHE A 124 -5.18 2.53 9.59
C PHE A 124 -6.64 2.92 9.89
N PHE A 125 -7.57 2.73 8.94
CA PHE A 125 -8.98 3.01 9.19
C PHE A 125 -9.60 2.11 10.26
N VAL A 126 -9.17 0.85 10.38
CA VAL A 126 -9.58 -0.01 11.51
C VAL A 126 -9.08 0.57 12.84
N THR A 127 -7.79 0.95 12.89
CA THR A 127 -7.18 1.56 14.08
C THR A 127 -7.99 2.77 14.58
N MET A 128 -8.51 3.56 13.64
CA MET A 128 -9.22 4.79 13.94
C MET A 128 -10.72 4.62 14.26
N ILE A 129 -11.29 3.39 14.24
CA ILE A 129 -12.70 3.14 14.60
C ILE A 129 -13.00 3.61 16.03
N ALA A 130 -12.12 3.27 16.97
CA ALA A 130 -12.31 3.53 18.40
C ALA A 130 -11.46 4.70 18.93
N ALA A 131 -10.69 5.35 18.04
CA ALA A 131 -9.85 6.48 18.42
C ALA A 131 -10.71 7.68 18.86
N PRO A 132 -10.43 8.32 20.01
CA PRO A 132 -11.11 9.54 20.39
C PRO A 132 -10.84 10.68 19.40
N SER A 133 -11.67 11.72 19.44
CA SER A 133 -11.50 12.87 18.56
C SER A 133 -10.28 13.72 18.94
N GLY A 134 -9.64 14.31 17.92
CA GLY A 134 -8.52 15.23 18.10
C GLY A 134 -7.25 14.79 17.37
N TRP A 135 -6.44 15.76 16.98
CA TRP A 135 -5.23 15.51 16.19
C TRP A 135 -4.20 14.64 16.91
N ALA A 136 -4.14 14.70 18.25
CA ALA A 136 -3.25 13.87 19.05
C ALA A 136 -3.54 12.37 18.87
N TRP A 137 -4.81 11.99 18.75
CA TRP A 137 -5.22 10.61 18.53
C TRP A 137 -4.98 10.14 17.10
N ILE A 138 -5.01 11.04 16.12
CA ILE A 138 -4.59 10.75 14.74
C ILE A 138 -3.09 10.43 14.70
N VAL A 139 -2.26 11.23 15.38
CA VAL A 139 -0.82 10.99 15.47
C VAL A 139 -0.54 9.69 16.24
N ALA A 140 -1.23 9.47 17.37
CA ALA A 140 -1.08 8.25 18.14
C ALA A 140 -1.50 7.01 17.32
N GLY A 141 -2.65 7.06 16.64
CA GLY A 141 -3.13 5.99 15.76
C GLY A 141 -2.15 5.71 14.63
N PHE A 142 -1.58 6.75 14.01
CA PHE A 142 -0.57 6.59 12.97
C PHE A 142 0.68 5.87 13.50
N LEU A 143 1.21 6.32 14.63
CA LEU A 143 2.42 5.73 15.22
C LEU A 143 2.19 4.31 15.71
N LEU A 144 1.06 4.04 16.37
CA LEU A 144 0.72 2.71 16.88
C LEU A 144 0.46 1.74 15.74
N PHE A 145 -0.32 2.12 14.73
CA PHE A 145 -0.55 1.31 13.54
C PHE A 145 0.77 0.95 12.86
N ARG A 146 1.64 1.94 12.58
CA ARG A 146 2.95 1.68 11.98
C ARG A 146 3.84 0.81 12.86
N LEU A 147 3.77 0.96 14.18
CA LEU A 147 4.51 0.12 15.10
C LEU A 147 4.05 -1.35 14.98
N PHE A 148 2.74 -1.61 14.98
CA PHE A 148 2.20 -2.98 14.88
C PHE A 148 2.39 -3.60 13.49
N ASP A 149 2.20 -2.82 12.43
CA ASP A 149 2.45 -3.21 11.04
C ASP A 149 3.93 -3.57 10.81
N ILE A 150 4.87 -2.78 11.33
CA ILE A 150 6.31 -3.06 11.18
C ILE A 150 6.75 -4.21 12.09
N TRP A 151 6.24 -4.28 13.32
CA TRP A 151 6.73 -5.22 14.33
C TRP A 151 6.37 -6.67 14.02
N LYS A 152 5.23 -6.92 13.36
CA LYS A 152 4.68 -8.25 13.00
C LYS A 152 5.14 -9.36 13.97
N PRO A 153 4.65 -9.36 15.24
CA PRO A 153 5.06 -10.36 16.22
C PRO A 153 4.78 -11.78 15.69
N TRP A 154 5.66 -12.68 16.08
CA TRP A 154 6.00 -13.91 15.36
C TRP A 154 4.93 -15.03 15.20
N PRO A 155 3.70 -15.01 15.76
CA PRO A 155 2.68 -16.03 15.42
C PRO A 155 1.99 -15.85 14.05
N ILE A 156 1.90 -14.62 13.52
CA ILE A 156 1.12 -14.29 12.31
C ILE A 156 1.77 -14.83 11.02
N ARG A 157 3.10 -14.82 10.97
CA ARG A 157 3.90 -15.30 9.83
C ARG A 157 3.69 -16.77 9.46
N VAL A 158 3.14 -17.59 10.36
CA VAL A 158 2.87 -19.02 10.09
C VAL A 158 1.49 -19.23 9.45
N LEU A 159 0.52 -18.37 9.76
CA LEU A 159 -0.82 -18.41 9.16
C LEU A 159 -0.82 -17.74 7.77
N ASP A 160 -0.09 -16.64 7.63
CA ASP A 160 0.12 -15.87 6.40
C ASP A 160 0.70 -16.75 5.26
N ARG A 161 1.59 -17.70 5.59
CA ARG A 161 2.12 -18.69 4.62
C ARG A 161 1.08 -19.62 3.99
N ARG A 162 -0.12 -19.75 4.56
CA ARG A 162 -1.19 -20.59 4.01
C ARG A 162 -2.20 -19.81 3.18
N VAL A 163 -2.18 -18.49 3.25
CA VAL A 163 -3.18 -17.61 2.66
C VAL A 163 -2.50 -16.69 1.65
N SER A 164 -2.34 -17.16 0.42
CA SER A 164 -1.66 -16.41 -0.63
C SER A 164 -2.58 -15.41 -1.34
N GLY A 165 -2.02 -14.28 -1.77
CA GLY A 165 -2.69 -13.30 -2.62
C GLY A 165 -3.30 -12.14 -1.84
N GLY A 166 -4.20 -11.38 -2.47
CA GLY A 166 -4.71 -10.13 -1.89
C GLY A 166 -5.45 -10.28 -0.56
N PHE A 167 -6.00 -11.46 -0.26
CA PHE A 167 -6.63 -11.71 1.04
C PHE A 167 -5.59 -11.80 2.17
N GLY A 168 -4.44 -12.45 1.96
CA GLY A 168 -3.36 -12.49 2.95
C GLY A 168 -2.80 -11.10 3.22
N ILE A 169 -2.51 -10.36 2.14
CA ILE A 169 -2.04 -8.96 2.18
C ILE A 169 -2.97 -8.09 3.03
N MET A 170 -4.29 -8.15 2.78
CA MET A 170 -5.25 -7.34 3.53
C MET A 170 -5.39 -7.78 5.00
N VAL A 171 -5.42 -9.08 5.27
CA VAL A 171 -5.63 -9.59 6.63
C VAL A 171 -4.47 -9.21 7.56
N ASP A 172 -3.24 -9.21 7.06
CA ASP A 172 -2.04 -8.83 7.81
C ASP A 172 -2.17 -7.42 8.43
N ASP A 173 -2.51 -6.41 7.61
CA ASP A 173 -2.61 -5.02 8.06
C ASP A 173 -3.89 -4.75 8.85
N LEU A 174 -4.97 -5.48 8.54
CA LEU A 174 -6.20 -5.42 9.34
C LEU A 174 -5.97 -5.94 10.75
N LEU A 175 -5.18 -7.01 10.92
CA LEU A 175 -4.81 -7.54 12.23
C LEU A 175 -3.87 -6.58 12.98
N ALA A 176 -2.99 -5.87 12.28
CA ALA A 176 -2.16 -4.82 12.88
C ALA A 176 -2.97 -3.60 13.34
N GLY A 177 -4.15 -3.38 12.75
CA GLY A 177 -5.04 -2.26 13.08
C GLY A 177 -6.02 -2.51 14.24
N VAL A 178 -6.12 -3.74 14.74
CA VAL A 178 -6.99 -4.11 15.89
C VAL A 178 -6.23 -3.98 17.20
#